data_AF-A0A060VZ89-F1
#
_entry.id   AF-A0A060VZ89-F1
#
_cell.length_a   1.000
_cell.length_b   1.000
_cell.length_c   1.000
_cell.angle_alpha   90.00
_cell.angle_beta   90.00
_cell.angle_gamma   90.00
#
_symmetry.space_group_name_H-M   'P 1'
#
loop_
_entity.id
_entity.type
_entity.pdbx_description
1 polymer ?
#
loop_
_entity_poly.entity_id
_entity_poly.type
_entity_poly.pdbx_seq_one_letter_code
_entity_poly.pdbx_strand_id
1 'polypeptide(L)'
;MYRNVFSCAITLSSTVASNGDICGKKTNPCGEDAICNQTNTNAICQCKSGFRRNLKTAQCEEINECLEFDTCAHYCTNTKGSYKCTCDKNFKEINRHCIVKGPEDRVLYIANDTEIRSFVYPFNQSHGHKFLTRIEDNARIIGMDALLHQQKVIWATQFNPGGLFYKEILDKSQTKTNVGNIVSISKGVVRVVGKSTLL
;
A
#
# COMPACT_ATOMS: atom_id res chain seq x y z
N MET A 1 1.01 -89.67 -29.93
CA MET A 1 -0.16 -89.06 -30.60
C MET A 1 -0.52 -87.77 -29.89
N TYR A 2 -0.71 -86.73 -30.70
CA TYR A 2 -1.02 -85.34 -30.43
C TYR A 2 -2.20 -85.06 -29.47
N ARG A 3 -2.10 -83.95 -28.71
CA ARG A 3 -3.05 -82.80 -28.65
C ARG A 3 -2.56 -81.81 -27.57
N ASN A 4 -1.81 -80.77 -27.95
CA ASN A 4 -2.29 -79.41 -28.26
C ASN A 4 -3.19 -78.80 -27.18
N VAL A 5 -2.58 -78.08 -26.23
CA VAL A 5 -3.26 -77.02 -25.48
C VAL A 5 -2.81 -75.69 -26.08
N PHE A 6 -3.76 -74.95 -26.64
CA PHE A 6 -3.56 -73.65 -27.28
C PHE A 6 -3.05 -72.63 -26.25
N SER A 7 -1.86 -72.08 -26.50
CA SER A 7 -1.41 -70.85 -25.88
C SER A 7 -2.18 -69.69 -26.49
N CYS A 8 -3.07 -69.07 -25.71
CA CYS A 8 -3.72 -67.83 -26.11
C CYS A 8 -2.74 -66.68 -25.88
N ALA A 9 -1.81 -66.49 -26.83
CA ALA A 9 -1.00 -65.29 -26.90
C ALA A 9 -1.92 -64.13 -27.32
N ILE A 10 -2.45 -63.39 -26.36
CA ILE A 10 -2.93 -62.03 -26.63
C ILE A 10 -1.68 -61.22 -26.90
N THR A 11 -1.41 -60.95 -28.18
CA THR A 11 -0.46 -59.92 -28.59
C THR A 11 -0.99 -58.58 -28.09
N LEU A 12 -0.55 -58.16 -26.90
CA LEU A 12 -0.53 -56.75 -26.56
C LEU A 12 0.42 -56.11 -27.57
N SER A 13 -0.15 -55.52 -28.63
CA SER A 13 0.55 -54.59 -29.48
C SER A 13 0.97 -53.43 -28.59
N SER A 14 2.18 -53.53 -28.05
CA SER A 14 2.87 -52.43 -27.40
C SER A 14 3.29 -51.45 -28.48
N THR A 15 2.34 -50.68 -29.02
CA THR A 15 2.68 -49.39 -29.61
C THR A 15 3.02 -48.45 -28.46
N VAL A 16 4.19 -48.65 -27.84
CA VAL A 16 4.85 -47.60 -27.07
C VAL A 16 5.35 -46.60 -28.11
N ALA A 17 4.47 -45.69 -28.52
CA ALA A 17 4.85 -44.50 -29.25
C ALA A 17 5.56 -43.56 -28.26
N SER A 18 6.83 -43.87 -27.97
CA SER A 18 7.72 -42.99 -27.24
C SER A 18 8.53 -42.15 -28.23
N ASN A 19 8.63 -40.86 -27.91
CA ASN A 19 9.44 -39.82 -28.55
C ASN A 19 8.91 -39.20 -29.84
N GLY A 20 7.70 -38.63 -29.76
CA GLY A 20 7.43 -37.38 -30.46
C GLY A 20 7.50 -36.24 -29.46
N ASP A 21 8.55 -35.42 -29.52
CA ASP A 21 8.62 -34.19 -28.70
C ASP A 21 7.39 -33.31 -28.99
N ILE A 22 6.46 -33.25 -28.03
CA ILE A 22 5.18 -32.54 -28.18
C ILE A 22 5.42 -31.03 -28.09
N CYS A 23 6.39 -30.61 -27.28
CA CYS A 23 6.75 -29.22 -27.05
C CYS A 23 7.77 -28.67 -28.07
N GLY A 24 8.57 -29.52 -28.71
CA GLY A 24 9.55 -29.15 -29.75
C GLY A 24 8.99 -28.90 -31.14
N LYS A 25 7.67 -28.88 -31.31
CA LYS A 25 7.02 -28.55 -32.59
C LYS A 25 7.11 -27.04 -32.87
N LYS A 26 7.11 -26.62 -34.15
CA LYS A 26 7.14 -25.20 -34.59
C LYS A 26 6.03 -24.34 -33.95
N THR A 27 4.93 -24.94 -33.51
CA THR A 27 3.81 -24.28 -32.82
C THR A 27 3.66 -24.87 -31.43
N ASN A 28 3.68 -24.01 -30.41
CA ASN A 28 3.48 -24.40 -29.02
C ASN A 28 2.05 -24.94 -28.81
N PRO A 29 1.87 -26.21 -28.42
CA PRO A 29 0.55 -26.81 -28.21
C PRO A 29 -0.24 -26.17 -27.06
N CYS A 30 0.44 -25.45 -26.16
CA CYS A 30 -0.15 -24.78 -25.01
C CYS A 30 -0.65 -23.34 -25.31
N GLY A 31 -0.45 -22.85 -26.54
CA GLY A 31 -0.68 -21.45 -26.92
C GLY A 31 0.55 -20.56 -26.69
N GLU A 32 0.52 -19.34 -27.23
CA GLU A 32 1.67 -18.42 -27.15
C GLU A 32 1.92 -17.88 -25.74
N ASP A 33 0.88 -17.78 -24.91
CA ASP A 33 0.96 -17.22 -23.55
C ASP A 33 1.25 -18.29 -22.47
N ALA A 34 1.71 -19.47 -22.88
CA ALA A 34 2.07 -20.59 -22.02
C ALA A 34 3.47 -21.13 -22.35
N ILE A 35 4.10 -21.77 -21.37
CA ILE A 35 5.34 -22.54 -21.48
C ILE A 35 4.95 -24.02 -21.52
N CYS A 36 5.41 -24.74 -22.54
CA CYS A 36 5.22 -26.18 -22.67
C CYS A 36 6.43 -26.90 -22.08
N ASN A 37 6.19 -27.66 -21.01
CA ASN A 37 7.20 -28.53 -20.40
C ASN A 37 6.84 -29.99 -20.69
N GLN A 38 7.72 -30.71 -21.38
CA GLN A 38 7.53 -32.13 -21.65
C GLN A 38 7.94 -32.95 -20.41
N THR A 39 7.06 -33.85 -19.96
CA THR A 39 7.42 -34.96 -19.07
C THR A 39 7.51 -36.25 -19.87
N ASN A 40 8.12 -37.32 -19.32
CA ASN A 40 8.40 -38.59 -20.02
C ASN A 40 7.20 -39.19 -20.79
N THR A 41 5.97 -38.81 -20.47
CA THR A 41 4.75 -39.27 -21.14
C THR A 41 3.79 -38.16 -21.60
N ASN A 42 3.76 -36.98 -20.96
CA ASN A 42 2.77 -35.92 -21.25
C ASN A 42 3.37 -34.51 -21.37
N ALA A 43 2.71 -33.63 -22.13
CA ALA A 43 3.01 -32.20 -22.15
C ALA A 43 2.27 -31.46 -21.01
N ILE A 44 3.01 -30.67 -20.24
CA ILE A 44 2.49 -29.84 -19.15
C ILE A 44 2.54 -28.37 -19.59
N CYS A 45 1.38 -27.71 -19.61
CA CYS A 45 1.24 -26.31 -19.98
C CYS A 45 1.21 -25.43 -18.72
N GLN A 46 2.23 -24.59 -18.54
CA GLN A 46 2.28 -23.59 -17.48
C GLN A 46 2.07 -22.20 -18.07
N CYS A 47 1.08 -21.44 -17.59
CA CYS A 47 0.88 -20.07 -18.08
C CYS A 47 2.08 -19.18 -17.72
N LYS A 48 2.41 -18.24 -18.62
CA LYS A 48 3.42 -17.21 -18.34
C LYS A 48 2.96 -16.31 -17.19
N SER A 49 3.89 -15.60 -16.56
CA SER A 49 3.57 -14.58 -15.54
C SER A 49 2.57 -13.56 -16.09
N GLY A 50 1.59 -13.16 -15.26
CA GLY A 50 0.48 -12.29 -15.67
C GLY A 50 -0.66 -13.01 -16.40
N PHE A 51 -0.62 -14.35 -16.48
CA PHE A 51 -1.69 -15.16 -17.08
C PHE A 51 -2.13 -16.27 -16.15
N ARG A 52 -3.42 -16.61 -16.17
CA ARG A 52 -4.02 -17.72 -15.42
C ARG A 52 -4.63 -18.74 -16.36
N ARG A 53 -4.62 -20.01 -15.96
CA ARG A 53 -5.23 -21.08 -16.74
C ARG A 53 -6.76 -21.02 -16.62
N ASN A 54 -7.46 -20.88 -17.73
CA ASN A 54 -8.90 -21.05 -17.77
C ASN A 54 -9.23 -22.56 -17.79
N LEU A 55 -10.03 -23.01 -16.82
CA LEU A 55 -10.39 -24.42 -16.64
C LEU A 55 -11.36 -24.96 -17.71
N LYS A 56 -12.13 -24.08 -18.36
CA LYS A 56 -13.10 -24.44 -19.41
C LYS A 56 -12.44 -24.54 -20.78
N THR A 57 -11.61 -23.56 -21.13
CA THR A 57 -10.98 -23.47 -22.45
C THR A 57 -9.60 -24.12 -22.51
N ALA A 58 -8.99 -24.42 -21.35
CA ALA A 58 -7.61 -24.86 -21.23
C ALA A 58 -6.64 -23.91 -21.96
N GLN A 59 -6.95 -22.62 -22.00
CA GLN A 59 -6.08 -21.55 -22.51
C GLN A 59 -5.59 -20.68 -21.36
N CYS A 60 -4.52 -19.94 -21.59
CA CYS A 60 -4.03 -18.94 -20.64
C CYS A 60 -4.74 -17.61 -20.93
N GLU A 61 -5.39 -17.07 -19.90
CA GLU A 61 -6.07 -15.79 -19.95
C GLU A 61 -5.26 -14.76 -19.18
N GLU A 62 -5.19 -13.55 -19.72
CA GLU A 62 -4.51 -12.43 -19.08
C GLU A 62 -5.21 -12.10 -17.75
N ILE A 63 -4.40 -11.93 -16.71
CA ILE A 63 -4.85 -11.44 -15.42
C ILE A 63 -4.88 -9.92 -15.53
N ASN A 64 -6.00 -9.31 -15.15
CA ASN A 64 -6.05 -7.86 -14.99
C ASN A 64 -5.79 -7.52 -13.52
N GLU A 65 -4.53 -7.29 -13.17
CA GLU A 65 -4.15 -7.01 -11.78
C GLU A 65 -4.75 -5.69 -11.27
N CYS A 66 -5.19 -4.78 -12.15
CA CYS A 66 -5.85 -3.54 -11.75
C CYS A 66 -7.27 -3.75 -11.20
N LEU A 67 -7.85 -4.95 -11.33
CA LEU A 67 -9.11 -5.31 -10.70
C LEU A 67 -8.92 -5.86 -9.28
N GLU A 68 -7.68 -6.15 -8.89
CA GLU A 68 -7.33 -6.60 -7.55
C GLU A 68 -7.07 -5.40 -6.63
N PHE A 69 -7.47 -5.54 -5.36
CA PHE A 69 -7.20 -4.51 -4.36
C PHE A 69 -5.70 -4.46 -4.01
N ASP A 70 -5.22 -3.27 -3.67
CA ASP A 70 -3.84 -3.02 -3.21
C ASP A 70 -2.73 -3.32 -4.26
N THR A 71 -3.10 -3.40 -5.54
CA THR A 71 -2.12 -3.57 -6.64
C THR A 71 -1.25 -2.33 -6.86
N CYS A 72 -1.85 -1.14 -6.84
CA CYS A 72 -1.18 0.14 -6.98
C CYS A 72 -1.72 1.14 -5.97
N ALA A 73 -0.86 1.99 -5.41
CA ALA A 73 -1.30 3.01 -4.44
C ALA A 73 -2.18 4.11 -5.04
N HIS A 74 -1.95 4.49 -6.31
CA HIS A 74 -2.71 5.53 -7.00
C HIS A 74 -3.33 4.95 -8.29
N TYR A 75 -2.66 5.10 -9.44
CA TYR A 75 -3.20 4.70 -10.73
C TYR A 75 -2.60 3.38 -11.21
N CYS A 76 -3.43 2.53 -11.80
CA CYS A 76 -3.04 1.26 -12.40
C CYS A 76 -3.41 1.25 -13.89
N THR A 77 -2.48 0.80 -14.73
CA THR A 77 -2.73 0.52 -16.16
C THR A 77 -2.37 -0.93 -16.44
N ASN A 78 -3.35 -1.73 -16.85
CA ASN A 78 -3.13 -3.12 -17.23
C ASN A 78 -2.37 -3.20 -18.56
N THR A 79 -1.40 -4.09 -18.67
CA THR A 79 -0.59 -4.31 -19.87
C THR A 79 -0.46 -5.79 -20.16
N LYS A 80 -0.13 -6.20 -21.39
CA LYS A 80 -0.06 -7.62 -21.72
C LYS A 80 0.93 -8.36 -20.81
N GLY A 81 0.42 -9.23 -19.94
CA GLY A 81 1.18 -10.05 -19.00
C GLY A 81 1.78 -9.31 -17.79
N SER A 82 1.35 -8.06 -17.52
CA SER A 82 1.80 -7.27 -16.37
C SER A 82 0.90 -6.05 -16.15
N TYR A 83 1.28 -5.17 -15.25
CA TYR A 83 0.63 -3.88 -15.05
C TYR A 83 1.68 -2.81 -14.75
N LYS A 84 1.27 -1.56 -14.92
CA LYS A 84 2.09 -0.40 -14.59
C LYS A 84 1.37 0.46 -13.57
N CYS A 85 2.01 0.67 -12.43
CA CYS A 85 1.57 1.67 -11.46
C CYS A 85 2.15 3.04 -11.83
N THR A 86 1.33 4.08 -11.70
CA THR A 86 1.76 5.47 -11.82
C THR A 86 1.22 6.30 -10.68
N CYS A 87 1.98 7.30 -10.25
CA CYS A 87 1.61 8.19 -9.16
C CYS A 87 1.21 9.58 -9.66
N ASP A 88 0.44 10.29 -8.85
CA ASP A 88 0.10 11.69 -9.09
C ASP A 88 1.32 12.61 -9.20
N LYS A 89 1.05 13.82 -9.69
CA LYS A 89 2.03 14.91 -9.66
C LYS A 89 2.54 15.10 -8.22
N ASN A 90 3.84 15.34 -8.08
CA ASN A 90 4.55 15.41 -6.80
C ASN A 90 4.64 14.10 -6.02
N PHE A 91 4.40 12.94 -6.66
CA PHE A 91 4.70 11.62 -6.09
C PHE A 91 5.67 10.84 -6.98
N LYS A 92 6.52 10.01 -6.36
CA LYS A 92 7.44 9.06 -6.98
C LYS A 92 7.00 7.65 -6.62
N GLU A 93 6.92 6.80 -7.62
CA GLU A 93 6.64 5.38 -7.45
C GLU A 93 7.89 4.66 -6.93
N ILE A 94 7.71 3.86 -5.87
CA ILE A 94 8.69 2.93 -5.31
C ILE A 94 7.93 1.66 -4.89
N ASN A 95 8.22 0.53 -5.51
CA ASN A 95 7.64 -0.77 -5.19
C ASN A 95 6.09 -0.75 -5.15
N ARG A 96 5.45 -0.11 -6.13
CA ARG A 96 3.99 0.09 -6.25
C ARG A 96 3.38 1.08 -5.25
N HIS A 97 4.19 1.66 -4.36
CA HIS A 97 3.79 2.73 -3.46
C HIS A 97 4.16 4.10 -4.02
N CYS A 98 3.33 5.10 -3.71
CA CYS A 98 3.57 6.48 -4.09
C CYS A 98 4.10 7.28 -2.90
N ILE A 99 5.34 7.73 -2.99
CA ILE A 99 5.97 8.60 -2.00
C ILE A 99 5.98 10.05 -2.49
N VAL A 100 5.65 11.01 -1.63
CA VAL A 100 5.74 12.44 -1.99
C VAL A 100 7.17 12.80 -2.42
N LYS A 101 7.30 13.54 -3.51
CA LYS A 101 8.53 14.15 -4.02
C LYS A 101 8.71 15.50 -3.31
N GLY A 102 9.76 15.64 -2.52
CA GLY A 102 10.08 16.92 -1.89
C GLY A 102 11.28 16.80 -0.95
N PRO A 103 11.94 17.93 -0.63
CA PRO A 103 12.98 18.00 0.39
C PRO A 103 12.41 17.97 1.82
N GLU A 104 11.09 18.14 1.96
CA GLU A 104 10.45 18.27 3.26
C GLU A 104 10.40 16.93 3.98
N ASP A 105 10.99 16.93 5.17
CA ASP A 105 10.86 15.88 6.15
C ASP A 105 9.38 15.61 6.46
N ARG A 106 8.99 14.34 6.47
CA ARG A 106 7.62 13.97 6.87
C ARG A 106 7.51 14.16 8.37
N VAL A 107 6.73 15.15 8.82
CA VAL A 107 6.56 15.41 10.26
C VAL A 107 5.30 14.74 10.78
N LEU A 108 5.47 13.92 11.81
CA LEU A 108 4.39 13.33 12.58
C LEU A 108 4.19 14.10 13.88
N TYR A 109 3.03 14.70 14.06
CA TYR A 109 2.63 15.34 15.32
C TYR A 109 1.86 14.34 16.17
N ILE A 110 2.29 14.15 17.42
CA ILE A 110 1.64 13.26 18.37
C ILE A 110 1.34 14.03 19.64
N ALA A 111 0.12 13.91 20.13
CA ALA A 111 -0.25 14.33 21.46
C ALA A 111 -0.20 13.13 22.42
N ASN A 112 0.37 13.33 23.60
CA ASN A 112 0.28 12.41 24.74
C ASN A 112 -0.30 13.19 25.91
N ASP A 113 -1.57 12.96 26.25
CA ASP A 113 -2.35 13.53 27.36
C ASP A 113 -2.13 15.03 27.67
N THR A 114 -0.94 15.47 28.05
CA THR A 114 -0.57 16.87 28.37
C THR A 114 0.48 17.48 27.43
N GLU A 115 1.03 16.72 26.49
CA GLU A 115 2.15 17.15 25.65
C GLU A 115 1.85 16.97 24.16
N ILE A 116 2.38 17.87 23.34
CA ILE A 116 2.41 17.72 21.88
C ILE A 116 3.87 17.67 21.41
N ARG A 117 4.21 16.62 20.67
CA ARG A 117 5.55 16.34 20.13
C ARG A 117 5.50 16.24 18.62
N SER A 118 6.62 16.53 17.97
CA SER A 118 6.81 16.31 16.54
C SER A 118 8.01 15.42 16.29
N PHE A 119 7.86 14.53 15.32
CA PHE A 119 8.88 13.58 14.90
C PHE A 119 9.12 13.72 13.41
N VAL A 120 10.38 13.75 13.00
CA VAL A 120 10.78 13.77 11.60
C VAL A 120 10.96 12.32 11.12
N TYR A 121 10.28 11.97 10.03
CA TYR A 121 10.44 10.72 9.32
C TYR A 121 11.35 10.91 8.09
N PRO A 122 12.29 9.98 7.81
CA PRO A 122 12.46 8.67 8.44
C PRO A 122 12.97 8.75 9.87
N PHE A 123 12.41 7.94 10.77
CA PHE A 123 12.76 7.93 12.19
C PHE A 123 14.20 7.41 12.34
N ASN A 124 15.16 8.33 12.40
CA ASN A 124 16.51 7.99 12.84
C ASN A 124 16.60 8.24 14.35
N GLN A 125 17.25 7.35 15.09
CA GLN A 125 17.38 7.48 16.56
C GLN A 125 18.11 8.79 16.95
N SER A 126 18.87 9.38 16.03
CA SER A 126 19.52 10.69 16.17
C SER A 126 18.62 11.90 15.88
N HIS A 127 17.50 11.71 15.16
CA HIS A 127 16.53 12.75 14.88
C HIS A 127 15.64 12.90 16.12
N GLY A 128 16.14 13.63 17.11
CA GLY A 128 15.43 13.89 18.36
C GLY A 128 14.01 14.42 18.11
N HIS A 129 13.07 13.99 18.94
CA HIS A 129 11.72 14.53 18.93
C HIS A 129 11.74 16.01 19.34
N LYS A 130 11.04 16.87 18.62
CA LYS A 130 10.91 18.28 18.99
C LYS A 130 9.68 18.45 19.87
N PHE A 131 9.92 18.91 21.09
CA PHE A 131 8.88 19.32 22.03
C PHE A 131 8.20 20.59 21.53
N LEU A 132 6.89 20.54 21.27
CA LEU A 132 6.15 21.72 20.82
C LEU A 132 5.49 22.43 21.98
N THR A 133 4.75 21.76 22.85
CA THR A 133 4.10 22.42 23.99
C THR A 133 3.76 21.44 25.11
N ARG A 134 3.87 21.95 26.35
CA ARG A 134 3.33 21.33 27.57
C ARG A 134 2.10 22.12 27.96
N ILE A 135 1.03 21.41 28.25
CA ILE A 135 -0.18 21.98 28.81
C ILE A 135 -0.05 21.93 30.34
N GLU A 136 -0.58 22.96 31.01
CA GLU A 136 -0.55 23.11 32.47
C GLU A 136 -1.26 21.95 33.19
N ASP A 137 -0.91 21.76 34.45
CA ASP A 137 -1.40 20.66 35.27
C ASP A 137 -2.93 20.78 35.45
N ASN A 138 -3.63 19.69 35.12
CA ASN A 138 -5.09 19.43 35.16
C ASN A 138 -5.87 19.52 33.84
N ALA A 139 -5.23 19.83 32.70
CA ALA A 139 -5.88 19.77 31.38
C ALA A 139 -5.31 18.65 30.50
N ARG A 140 -6.20 17.86 29.88
CA ARG A 140 -5.85 16.75 28.97
C ARG A 140 -6.27 17.07 27.54
N ILE A 141 -5.41 16.80 26.57
CA ILE A 141 -5.69 16.86 25.15
C ILE A 141 -6.69 15.77 24.79
N ILE A 142 -7.81 16.17 24.19
CA ILE A 142 -8.86 15.24 23.70
C ILE A 142 -8.90 15.16 22.17
N GLY A 143 -8.29 16.13 21.50
CA GLY A 143 -8.22 16.21 20.04
C GLY A 143 -7.18 17.20 19.60
N MET A 144 -6.58 16.96 18.44
CA MET A 144 -5.55 17.80 17.85
C MET A 144 -5.65 17.73 16.33
N ASP A 145 -5.36 18.85 15.68
CA ASP A 145 -5.22 18.94 14.22
C ASP A 145 -4.12 19.96 13.86
N ALA A 146 -3.64 19.93 12.63
CA ALA A 146 -2.60 20.82 12.14
C ALA A 146 -3.06 21.58 10.89
N LEU A 147 -3.06 22.91 10.98
CA LEU A 147 -3.31 23.80 9.86
C LEU A 147 -1.98 24.16 9.20
N LEU A 148 -1.57 23.35 8.23
CA LEU A 148 -0.26 23.46 7.58
C LEU A 148 -0.05 24.78 6.84
N HIS A 149 -1.08 25.30 6.15
CA HIS A 149 -0.97 26.56 5.40
C HIS A 149 -0.67 27.77 6.30
N GLN A 150 -1.17 27.74 7.53
CA GLN A 150 -0.92 28.79 8.54
C GLN A 150 0.16 28.40 9.55
N GLN A 151 0.82 27.26 9.36
CA GLN A 151 1.82 26.70 10.28
C GLN A 151 1.32 26.67 11.73
N LYS A 152 0.13 26.12 12.00
CA LYS A 152 -0.42 26.03 13.37
C LYS A 152 -0.76 24.60 13.74
N VAL A 153 -0.42 24.21 14.97
CA VAL A 153 -1.08 23.05 15.62
C VAL A 153 -2.19 23.59 16.49
N ILE A 154 -3.36 22.98 16.40
CA ILE A 154 -4.56 23.33 17.15
C ILE A 154 -4.93 22.12 17.99
N TRP A 155 -5.26 22.33 19.27
CA TRP A 155 -5.71 21.25 20.15
C TRP A 155 -6.85 21.68 21.05
N ALA A 156 -7.65 20.70 21.43
CA ALA A 156 -8.75 20.85 22.38
C ALA A 156 -8.40 20.16 23.70
N THR A 157 -8.78 20.77 24.82
CA THR A 157 -8.60 20.19 26.16
C THR A 157 -9.92 19.80 26.83
N GLN A 158 -9.86 18.83 27.74
CA GLN A 158 -10.99 18.43 28.59
C GLN A 158 -11.37 19.54 29.59
N PHE A 159 -12.64 19.55 30.02
CA PHE A 159 -13.24 20.62 30.81
C PHE A 159 -12.74 20.68 32.27
N ASN A 160 -11.76 21.55 32.58
CA ASN A 160 -11.92 22.60 33.62
C ASN A 160 -10.77 23.64 33.66
N PRO A 161 -10.91 24.83 33.02
CA PRO A 161 -11.79 25.11 31.90
C PRO A 161 -11.24 24.48 30.60
N GLY A 162 -12.15 23.91 29.80
CA GLY A 162 -11.82 23.40 28.48
C GLY A 162 -11.69 24.54 27.47
N GLY A 163 -10.97 24.31 26.38
CA GLY A 163 -10.83 25.30 25.32
C GLY A 163 -10.17 24.75 24.06
N LEU A 164 -10.21 25.56 23.00
CA LEU A 164 -9.49 25.35 21.76
C LEU A 164 -8.28 26.27 21.73
N PHE A 165 -7.10 25.69 21.64
CA PHE A 165 -5.83 26.39 21.70
C PHE A 165 -5.07 26.19 20.40
N TYR A 166 -4.14 27.09 20.12
CA TYR A 166 -3.22 26.94 19.01
C TYR A 166 -1.80 27.33 19.39
N LYS A 167 -0.86 26.78 18.63
CA LYS A 167 0.55 27.14 18.66
C LYS A 167 1.09 27.25 17.25
N GLU A 168 1.81 28.34 16.98
CA GLU A 168 2.53 28.53 15.72
C GLU A 168 3.76 27.62 15.66
N ILE A 169 3.88 26.90 14.55
CA ILE A 169 4.97 25.99 14.19
C ILE A 169 6.05 26.85 13.51
N LEU A 170 6.66 27.78 14.26
CA LEU A 170 7.77 28.55 13.74
C LEU A 170 9.00 27.65 13.58
N ASP A 171 9.67 27.84 12.45
CA ASP A 171 10.95 27.22 12.15
C ASP A 171 12.04 27.76 13.10
N LYS A 172 13.14 27.02 13.25
CA LYS A 172 14.19 27.14 14.29
C LYS A 172 14.87 28.52 14.46
N SER A 173 14.42 29.60 13.80
CA SER A 173 15.06 30.92 13.82
C SER A 173 14.36 32.01 14.64
N GLN A 174 13.13 31.80 15.15
CA GLN A 174 12.43 32.82 15.95
C GLN A 174 12.06 32.31 17.35
N THR A 175 12.61 32.97 18.38
CA THR A 175 12.50 32.64 19.80
C THR A 175 11.17 33.05 20.45
N LYS A 176 10.14 33.39 19.68
CA LYS A 176 8.80 33.71 20.21
C LYS A 176 7.76 32.81 19.58
N THR A 177 7.38 31.75 20.30
CA THR A 177 6.21 30.96 19.93
C THR A 177 4.95 31.57 20.52
N ASN A 178 4.02 32.02 19.68
CA ASN A 178 2.72 32.47 20.13
C ASN A 178 1.85 31.25 20.45
N VAL A 179 1.42 31.15 21.71
CA VAL A 179 0.36 30.25 22.15
C VAL A 179 -0.86 31.12 22.43
N GLY A 180 -1.99 30.75 21.85
CA GLY A 180 -3.21 31.53 21.97
C GLY A 180 -4.43 30.67 22.24
N ASN A 181 -5.43 31.30 22.84
CA ASN A 181 -6.75 30.72 23.06
C ASN A 181 -7.70 31.19 21.94
N ILE A 182 -8.27 30.25 21.21
CA ILE A 182 -9.27 30.53 20.18
C ILE A 182 -10.65 30.63 20.85
N VAL A 183 -10.98 29.66 21.70
CA VAL A 183 -12.27 29.53 22.37
C VAL A 183 -12.09 29.06 23.80
N SER A 184 -12.67 29.77 24.75
CA SER A 184 -12.84 29.30 26.12
C SER A 184 -14.28 28.86 26.35
N ILE A 185 -14.44 27.78 27.12
CA ILE A 185 -15.76 27.31 27.55
C ILE A 185 -15.82 27.35 29.07
N SER A 186 -16.64 28.25 29.60
CA SER A 186 -16.87 28.38 31.04
C SER A 186 -18.36 28.26 31.33
N LYS A 187 -18.77 27.32 32.20
CA LYS A 187 -20.16 27.16 32.65
C LYS A 187 -21.17 27.05 31.48
N GLY A 188 -20.82 26.30 30.43
CA GLY A 188 -21.68 26.12 29.24
C GLY A 188 -21.71 27.30 28.26
N VAL A 189 -21.00 28.40 28.55
CA VAL A 189 -20.88 29.55 27.64
C VAL A 189 -19.61 29.44 26.83
N VAL A 190 -19.75 29.45 25.50
CA VAL A 190 -18.65 29.50 24.54
C VAL A 190 -18.27 30.96 24.30
N ARG A 191 -17.01 31.33 24.57
CA ARG A 191 -16.46 32.65 24.24
C ARG A 191 -15.32 32.49 23.26
N VAL A 192 -15.43 33.12 22.09
CA VAL A 192 -14.31 33.27 21.15
C VAL A 192 -13.39 34.34 21.70
N VAL A 193 -12.14 33.98 22.02
CA VAL A 193 -11.17 34.86 22.69
C VAL A 193 -10.17 35.46 21.68
N GLY A 194 -10.05 34.87 20.48
CA GLY A 194 -9.18 35.36 19.40
C GLY A 194 -9.89 36.20 18.34
N LYS A 195 -9.16 37.10 17.67
CA LYS A 195 -9.62 37.70 16.40
C LYS A 195 -9.74 36.58 15.36
N SER A 196 -10.98 36.27 14.97
CA SER A 196 -11.26 35.39 13.85
C SER A 196 -10.77 36.05 12.56
N THR A 197 -9.61 35.64 12.08
CA THR A 197 -9.26 35.77 10.65
C THR A 197 -9.44 34.39 10.04
N LEU A 198 -10.71 33.98 9.93
CA LEU A 198 -11.13 32.89 9.05
C LEU A 198 -11.19 33.49 7.64
N LEU A 199 -10.16 33.20 6.84
CA LEU A 199 -10.19 33.21 5.38
C LEU A 199 -9.95 31.77 4.92
#